data_AF-A0A3D3YYS6-F1
#
_entry.id   AF-A0A3D3YYS6-F1
#
_cell.length_a   1.000
_cell.length_b   1.000
_cell.length_c   1.000
_cell.angle_alpha   90.00
_cell.angle_beta   90.00
_cell.angle_gamma   90.00
#
_symmetry.space_group_name_H-M   'P 1'
#
loop_
_entity.id
_entity.type
_entity.pdbx_description
1 polymer ?
#
loop_
_entity_poly.entity_id
_entity_poly.type
_entity_poly.pdbx_seq_one_letter_code
_entity_poly.pdbx_strand_id
1 'polypeptide(L)'
;MRPGSRPPSGRTAAMIPRRRTMRLMRPFGHVVRGLAAGVLVVTVAPAAMAGGTMAVEPTLGGVLAQWSLDPLPWLATLIAAGAYLAAVGRVNRPRPRVPIPAWRVAAWLAGLGAVLVALTSAVDIYAEDLLSVHMVQHLLLAMVAPPLLALGTPVTLLLRVASPWARRRLILPVLHSRVVRVVASPPVAWVTFTFVMFATHFSPLYDAALEDRGLHIAEHGLFLVTGMLFWWPIVAADPIPRRLGYPARLAYVVLQMPVNAAVGLAIYFAPHVLYAHYAALDRTWGPDAATDQLIGGAIMWGVGDTLLLVAAPMIVAAWMAADLRRSAQATARLRTEP
;
A
#
# COMPACT_ATOMS: atom_id res chain seq x y z
N MET A 1 -52.85 71.08 2.69
CA MET A 1 -52.62 70.29 3.94
C MET A 1 -51.18 69.74 3.94
N ARG A 2 -50.81 69.00 5.01
CA ARG A 2 -49.47 68.52 5.42
C ARG A 2 -48.64 67.71 4.39
N PRO A 3 -47.34 67.42 4.67
CA PRO A 3 -46.31 67.14 3.66
C PRO A 3 -45.71 65.71 3.69
N GLY A 4 -44.75 65.43 2.80
CA GLY A 4 -43.88 64.26 2.81
C GLY A 4 -43.92 63.45 1.50
N SER A 5 -42.95 62.59 1.19
CA SER A 5 -41.73 62.23 1.95
C SER A 5 -40.60 61.75 1.02
N ARG A 6 -39.45 61.35 1.60
CA ARG A 6 -38.19 61.01 0.90
C ARG A 6 -38.22 59.64 0.17
N PRO A 7 -37.37 59.41 -0.84
CA PRO A 7 -37.24 58.09 -1.47
C PRO A 7 -36.65 57.04 -0.51
N PRO A 8 -37.05 55.76 -0.61
CA PRO A 8 -36.46 54.68 0.19
C PRO A 8 -35.11 54.24 -0.38
N SER A 9 -34.02 54.52 0.35
CA SER A 9 -32.66 54.07 0.05
C SER A 9 -32.45 52.57 0.39
N GLY A 10 -33.07 51.69 -0.38
CA GLY A 10 -33.00 50.24 -0.20
C GLY A 10 -31.76 49.58 -0.82
N ARG A 11 -30.59 49.70 -0.19
CA ARG A 11 -29.41 48.90 -0.55
C ARG A 11 -29.66 47.42 -0.22
N THR A 12 -30.07 46.61 -1.19
CA THR A 12 -30.17 45.15 -1.05
C THR A 12 -28.78 44.55 -0.92
N ALA A 13 -28.27 44.47 0.30
CA ALA A 13 -27.00 43.83 0.60
C ALA A 13 -27.09 42.34 0.28
N ALA A 14 -26.58 41.93 -0.89
CA ALA A 14 -26.56 40.54 -1.32
C ALA A 14 -25.81 39.69 -0.28
N MET A 15 -26.57 38.93 0.50
CA MET A 15 -26.07 38.16 1.64
C MET A 15 -25.25 36.96 1.15
N ILE A 16 -23.96 37.20 0.89
CA ILE A 16 -23.00 36.16 0.49
C ILE A 16 -23.06 35.02 1.52
N PRO A 17 -23.47 33.80 1.13
CA PRO A 17 -23.55 32.69 2.07
C PRO A 17 -22.17 32.40 2.65
N ARG A 18 -22.01 32.58 3.97
CA ARG A 18 -20.78 32.22 4.69
C ARG A 18 -20.43 30.78 4.35
N ARG A 19 -19.22 30.55 3.83
CA ARG A 19 -18.72 29.21 3.49
C ARG A 19 -18.87 28.28 4.70
N ARG A 20 -19.82 27.35 4.66
CA ARG A 20 -19.84 26.19 5.57
C ARG A 20 -18.61 25.35 5.26
N THR A 21 -17.54 25.55 6.03
CA THR A 21 -16.40 24.64 6.07
C THR A 21 -16.88 23.27 6.52
N MET A 22 -16.98 22.33 5.57
CA MET A 22 -17.37 20.96 5.86
C MET A 22 -16.33 20.30 6.78
N ARG A 23 -16.61 20.28 8.09
CA ARG A 23 -15.95 19.39 9.07
C ARG A 23 -16.37 17.93 8.83
N LEU A 24 -16.01 17.38 7.68
CA LEU A 24 -16.36 16.01 7.26
C LEU A 24 -15.20 15.02 7.44
N MET A 25 -14.58 15.03 8.63
CA MET A 25 -13.50 14.10 9.01
C MET A 25 -13.67 13.61 10.46
N ARG A 26 -14.89 13.22 10.84
CA ARG A 26 -15.21 12.64 12.16
C ARG A 26 -16.17 11.42 12.14
N PRO A 27 -15.92 10.40 11.30
CA PRO A 27 -16.36 9.03 11.65
C PRO A 27 -15.22 7.99 11.74
N PHE A 28 -13.94 8.38 11.58
CA PHE A 28 -12.81 7.44 11.58
C PHE A 28 -12.36 6.93 12.96
N GLY A 29 -12.81 7.56 14.07
CA GLY A 29 -12.30 7.27 15.42
C GLY A 29 -12.59 5.87 15.96
N HIS A 30 -13.54 5.14 15.37
CA HIS A 30 -13.90 3.78 15.80
C HIS A 30 -13.20 2.69 14.97
N VAL A 31 -12.98 2.92 13.67
CA VAL A 31 -12.21 2.02 12.80
C VAL A 31 -10.75 1.92 13.26
N VAL A 32 -10.14 3.06 13.64
CA VAL A 32 -8.78 3.11 14.21
C VAL A 32 -8.67 2.35 15.54
N ARG A 33 -9.77 2.25 16.32
CA ARG A 33 -9.79 1.50 17.59
C ARG A 33 -9.88 0.00 17.39
N GLY A 34 -10.51 -0.47 16.31
CA GLY A 34 -10.47 -1.89 15.92
C GLY A 34 -9.04 -2.31 15.53
N LEU A 35 -8.36 -1.50 14.70
CA LEU A 35 -6.98 -1.74 14.28
C LEU A 35 -5.97 -1.73 15.45
N ALA A 36 -6.25 -0.98 16.52
CA ALA A 36 -5.37 -0.94 17.70
C ALA A 36 -5.45 -2.20 18.59
N ALA A 37 -6.49 -3.03 18.45
CA ALA A 37 -6.70 -4.20 19.32
C ALA A 37 -5.77 -5.38 18.99
N GLY A 38 -5.25 -5.47 17.76
CA GLY A 38 -4.37 -6.57 17.32
C GLY A 38 -2.87 -6.36 17.60
N VAL A 39 -2.48 -5.39 18.43
CA VAL A 39 -1.10 -4.86 18.47
C VAL A 39 -0.48 -4.81 19.89
N LEU A 40 -1.17 -5.29 20.94
CA LEU A 40 -0.72 -5.02 22.32
C LEU A 40 -0.96 -6.10 23.39
N VAL A 41 0.13 -6.73 23.84
CA VAL A 41 0.55 -6.75 25.28
C VAL A 41 2.03 -6.28 25.28
N VAL A 42 3.12 -6.75 25.92
CA VAL A 42 3.61 -7.58 27.04
C VAL A 42 5.06 -7.08 27.28
N THR A 43 5.75 -7.45 28.35
CA THR A 43 6.98 -6.76 28.81
C THR A 43 8.29 -7.56 28.77
N VAL A 44 9.37 -6.89 28.30
CA VAL A 44 10.78 -6.96 28.78
C VAL A 44 11.62 -8.26 28.62
N ALA A 45 12.51 -8.22 27.60
CA ALA A 45 13.93 -8.66 27.59
C ALA A 45 14.35 -10.16 27.77
N PRO A 46 15.57 -10.57 27.31
CA PRO A 46 16.33 -10.12 26.13
C PRO A 46 16.94 -11.25 25.25
N ALA A 47 17.03 -10.98 23.94
CA ALA A 47 18.02 -11.45 22.95
C ALA A 47 18.64 -12.88 22.97
N ALA A 48 18.49 -13.58 21.84
CA ALA A 48 19.40 -14.65 21.37
C ALA A 48 19.74 -14.42 19.87
N MET A 49 20.73 -15.14 19.33
CA MET A 49 21.28 -14.92 17.98
C MET A 49 20.60 -15.77 16.89
N ALA A 50 20.80 -15.39 15.63
CA ALA A 50 20.20 -16.05 14.46
C ALA A 50 20.85 -17.40 14.11
N GLY A 51 20.05 -18.34 13.59
CA GLY A 51 20.52 -19.50 12.84
C GLY A 51 19.79 -20.82 13.15
N GLY A 52 18.74 -21.14 12.37
CA GLY A 52 18.25 -22.52 12.22
C GLY A 52 17.64 -23.19 13.46
N THR A 53 17.17 -22.41 14.43
CA THR A 53 16.44 -22.90 15.61
C THR A 53 15.08 -22.21 15.67
N MET A 54 13.99 -22.96 15.88
CA MET A 54 12.64 -22.41 16.13
C MET A 54 12.72 -21.25 17.11
N ALA A 55 11.96 -20.19 16.87
CA ALA A 55 12.01 -19.02 17.74
C ALA A 55 11.53 -19.35 19.15
N VAL A 56 12.03 -18.59 20.13
CA VAL A 56 11.56 -18.64 21.52
C VAL A 56 10.18 -17.97 21.59
N GLU A 57 9.30 -18.47 22.47
CA GLU A 57 7.92 -18.00 22.62
C GLU A 57 7.79 -16.46 22.61
N PRO A 58 6.91 -15.88 21.76
CA PRO A 58 6.85 -14.46 21.49
C PRO A 58 6.30 -13.64 22.67
N THR A 59 7.19 -13.23 23.58
CA THR A 59 6.91 -12.07 24.44
C THR A 59 6.80 -10.83 23.55
N LEU A 60 5.73 -10.02 23.63
CA LEU A 60 5.63 -8.80 22.82
C LEU A 60 6.75 -7.77 23.09
N GLY A 61 7.36 -7.81 24.28
CA GLY A 61 8.60 -7.06 24.58
C GLY A 61 9.79 -7.54 23.74
N GLY A 62 9.84 -8.85 23.45
CA GLY A 62 10.65 -9.44 22.38
C GLY A 62 10.18 -8.96 21.01
N VAL A 63 8.94 -9.24 20.59
CA VAL A 63 8.41 -8.93 19.24
C VAL A 63 8.66 -7.47 18.79
N LEU A 64 8.55 -6.50 19.70
CA LEU A 64 8.80 -5.08 19.38
C LEU A 64 10.30 -4.70 19.29
N ALA A 65 11.17 -5.45 19.97
CA ALA A 65 12.62 -5.20 20.08
C ALA A 65 13.49 -6.16 19.24
N GLN A 66 12.94 -7.31 18.83
CA GLN A 66 13.55 -8.29 17.93
C GLN A 66 13.51 -7.75 16.51
N TRP A 67 14.68 -7.37 16.00
CA TRP A 67 14.88 -6.98 14.62
C TRP A 67 16.09 -7.73 14.06
N SER A 68 15.93 -8.33 12.88
CA SER A 68 17.04 -8.91 12.13
C SER A 68 17.93 -7.79 11.59
N LEU A 69 19.25 -8.03 11.59
CA LEU A 69 20.26 -7.13 11.04
C LEU A 69 20.74 -7.64 9.67
N ASP A 70 19.85 -8.25 8.88
CA ASP A 70 20.17 -8.63 7.50
C ASP A 70 20.56 -7.37 6.72
N PRO A 71 21.78 -7.28 6.16
CA PRO A 71 22.22 -6.08 5.49
C PRO A 71 21.41 -5.75 4.22
N LEU A 72 20.73 -6.71 3.59
CA LEU A 72 20.08 -6.52 2.30
C LEU A 72 18.80 -5.64 2.39
N PRO A 73 17.78 -5.94 3.21
CA PRO A 73 16.60 -5.06 3.35
C PRO A 73 16.96 -3.68 3.92
N TRP A 74 17.87 -3.63 4.91
CA TRP A 74 18.35 -2.37 5.48
C TRP A 74 19.06 -1.51 4.44
N LEU A 75 20.02 -2.05 3.67
CA LEU A 75 20.74 -1.30 2.64
C LEU A 75 19.81 -0.85 1.51
N ALA A 76 18.92 -1.74 1.03
CA ALA A 76 17.98 -1.41 -0.05
C ALA A 76 17.02 -0.27 0.34
N THR A 77 16.44 -0.33 1.53
CA THR A 77 15.48 0.69 2.00
C THR A 77 16.17 2.00 2.40
N LEU A 78 17.36 1.97 2.99
CA LEU A 78 18.15 3.18 3.28
C LEU A 78 18.61 3.88 1.99
N ILE A 79 19.06 3.14 0.97
CA ILE A 79 19.37 3.72 -0.36
C ILE A 79 18.11 4.33 -0.98
N ALA A 80 16.97 3.63 -0.95
CA ALA A 80 15.71 4.14 -1.49
C ALA A 80 15.20 5.39 -0.76
N ALA A 81 15.31 5.45 0.56
CA ALA A 81 14.98 6.61 1.38
C ALA A 81 15.91 7.79 1.08
N GLY A 82 17.24 7.56 1.10
CA GLY A 82 18.24 8.59 0.85
C GLY A 82 18.14 9.18 -0.56
N ALA A 83 17.99 8.34 -1.58
CA ALA A 83 17.82 8.78 -2.97
C ALA A 83 16.54 9.61 -3.17
N TYR A 84 15.43 9.18 -2.58
CA TYR A 84 14.15 9.90 -2.64
C TYR A 84 14.24 11.24 -1.90
N LEU A 85 14.75 11.27 -0.66
CA LEU A 85 14.89 12.49 0.14
C LEU A 85 15.85 13.50 -0.52
N ALA A 86 16.97 13.03 -1.09
CA ALA A 86 17.88 13.87 -1.86
C ALA A 86 17.19 14.46 -3.11
N ALA A 87 16.34 13.68 -3.79
CA ALA A 87 15.57 14.17 -4.93
C ALA A 87 14.49 15.19 -4.51
N VAL A 88 13.77 14.96 -3.40
CA VAL A 88 12.83 15.94 -2.82
C VAL A 88 13.57 17.23 -2.44
N GLY A 89 14.72 17.13 -1.78
CA GLY A 89 15.54 18.29 -1.39
C GLY A 89 16.02 19.11 -2.59
N ARG A 90 16.44 18.45 -3.68
CA ARG A 90 16.76 19.12 -4.96
C ARG A 90 15.55 19.84 -5.56
N VAL A 91 14.38 19.23 -5.52
CA VAL A 91 13.12 19.79 -6.08
C VAL A 91 12.56 20.95 -5.25
N ASN A 92 12.69 20.89 -3.92
CA ASN A 92 12.13 21.88 -2.99
C ASN A 92 13.10 23.03 -2.65
N ARG A 93 14.24 23.15 -3.35
CA ARG A 93 15.19 24.29 -3.22
C ARG A 93 14.50 25.65 -3.42
N PRO A 94 14.99 26.76 -2.82
CA PRO A 94 14.17 27.77 -2.13
C PRO A 94 13.08 28.55 -2.88
N ARG A 95 12.88 28.36 -4.19
CA ARG A 95 11.76 28.94 -4.96
C ARG A 95 11.14 27.88 -5.89
N PRO A 96 10.55 26.79 -5.34
CA PRO A 96 10.04 25.69 -6.15
C PRO A 96 8.71 26.08 -6.82
N ARG A 97 8.64 26.05 -8.16
CA ARG A 97 7.38 26.33 -8.90
C ARG A 97 6.23 25.39 -8.52
N VAL A 98 6.54 24.14 -8.16
CA VAL A 98 5.59 23.13 -7.65
C VAL A 98 6.34 22.25 -6.63
N PRO A 99 6.28 22.51 -5.32
CA PRO A 99 6.96 21.66 -4.33
C PRO A 99 6.37 20.24 -4.26
N ILE A 100 7.17 19.27 -3.80
CA ILE A 100 6.67 17.97 -3.35
C ILE A 100 6.01 18.17 -1.98
N PRO A 101 4.72 17.83 -1.78
CA PRO A 101 4.03 18.01 -0.51
C PRO A 101 4.46 16.93 0.50
N ALA A 102 4.60 17.32 1.76
CA ALA A 102 5.13 16.47 2.83
C ALA A 102 4.41 15.12 2.99
N TRP A 103 3.10 15.05 2.74
CA TRP A 103 2.34 13.79 2.83
C TRP A 103 2.81 12.72 1.84
N ARG A 104 3.37 13.09 0.67
CA ARG A 104 3.98 12.11 -0.25
C ARG A 104 5.32 11.60 0.25
N VAL A 105 6.06 12.42 0.99
CA VAL A 105 7.30 12.01 1.65
C VAL A 105 6.99 11.05 2.80
N ALA A 106 5.98 11.37 3.60
CA ALA A 106 5.47 10.48 4.64
C ALA A 106 4.95 9.14 4.06
N ALA A 107 4.19 9.17 2.96
CA ALA A 107 3.73 7.95 2.29
C ALA A 107 4.89 7.09 1.77
N TRP A 108 5.88 7.70 1.10
CA TRP A 108 7.06 6.96 0.63
C TRP A 108 7.84 6.31 1.78
N LEU A 109 8.12 7.06 2.85
CA LEU A 109 8.85 6.56 4.01
C LEU A 109 8.05 5.51 4.79
N ALA A 110 6.72 5.65 4.89
CA ALA A 110 5.85 4.62 5.47
C ALA A 110 5.81 3.34 4.63
N GLY A 111 5.86 3.46 3.30
CA GLY A 111 5.99 2.31 2.39
C GLY A 111 7.31 1.56 2.58
N LEU A 112 8.44 2.26 2.68
CA LEU A 112 9.73 1.65 3.02
C LEU A 112 9.76 1.09 4.45
N GLY A 113 9.08 1.74 5.39
CA GLY A 113 8.91 1.25 6.76
C GLY A 113 8.11 -0.05 6.82
N ALA A 114 7.07 -0.21 5.99
CA ALA A 114 6.32 -1.46 5.88
C ALA A 114 7.17 -2.60 5.27
N VAL A 115 8.06 -2.30 4.33
CA VAL A 115 9.06 -3.28 3.83
C VAL A 115 10.05 -3.69 4.93
N LEU A 116 10.57 -2.74 5.73
CA LEU A 116 11.43 -3.08 6.87
C LEU A 116 10.68 -3.90 7.95
N VAL A 117 9.44 -3.54 8.30
CA VAL A 117 8.65 -4.35 9.24
C VAL A 117 8.48 -5.78 8.72
N ALA A 118 8.17 -5.96 7.43
CA ALA A 118 8.02 -7.29 6.85
C ALA A 118 9.34 -8.10 6.81
N LEU A 119 10.47 -7.48 6.46
CA LEU A 119 11.73 -8.17 6.15
C LEU A 119 12.81 -8.09 7.23
N THR A 120 12.57 -7.35 8.33
CA THR A 120 13.55 -7.24 9.42
C THR A 120 12.97 -7.12 10.83
N SER A 121 11.65 -7.09 11.05
CA SER A 121 11.09 -7.15 12.42
C SER A 121 10.80 -8.59 12.85
N ALA A 122 10.23 -8.79 14.03
CA ALA A 122 9.68 -10.07 14.45
C ALA A 122 8.69 -10.71 13.46
N VAL A 123 8.05 -9.95 12.55
CA VAL A 123 7.26 -10.54 11.45
C VAL A 123 8.11 -11.46 10.56
N ASP A 124 9.35 -11.07 10.28
CA ASP A 124 10.33 -11.87 9.53
C ASP A 124 10.71 -13.15 10.30
N ILE A 125 10.99 -12.98 11.60
CA ILE A 125 11.47 -14.06 12.49
C ILE A 125 10.41 -15.14 12.73
N TYR A 126 9.15 -14.77 12.97
CA TYR A 126 8.08 -15.75 13.26
C TYR A 126 7.32 -16.22 12.00
N ALA A 127 7.58 -15.68 10.80
CA ALA A 127 6.98 -16.15 9.55
C ALA A 127 7.44 -17.57 9.16
N GLU A 128 8.65 -17.98 9.58
CA GLU A 128 9.14 -19.36 9.37
C GLU A 128 8.56 -20.36 10.39
N ASP A 129 7.96 -19.89 11.51
CA ASP A 129 7.34 -20.72 12.56
C ASP A 129 5.78 -20.76 12.51
N LEU A 130 5.16 -19.75 11.87
CA LEU A 130 3.71 -19.53 11.82
C LEU A 130 3.26 -19.03 10.43
N LEU A 131 2.38 -19.78 9.77
CA LEU A 131 1.67 -19.34 8.57
C LEU A 131 0.91 -18.04 8.83
N SER A 132 0.30 -17.90 10.00
CA SER A 132 -0.46 -16.68 10.35
C SER A 132 0.40 -15.41 10.31
N VAL A 133 1.68 -15.49 10.69
CA VAL A 133 2.64 -14.38 10.61
C VAL A 133 3.16 -14.23 9.19
N HIS A 134 3.43 -15.33 8.47
CA HIS A 134 3.82 -15.31 7.06
C HIS A 134 2.77 -14.62 6.16
N MET A 135 1.47 -14.85 6.42
CA MET A 135 0.39 -14.14 5.75
C MET A 135 0.41 -12.63 6.04
N VAL A 136 0.80 -12.20 7.25
CA VAL A 136 1.02 -10.78 7.56
C VAL A 136 2.23 -10.23 6.80
N GLN A 137 3.32 -10.99 6.69
CA GLN A 137 4.52 -10.62 5.93
C GLN A 137 4.18 -10.38 4.44
N HIS A 138 3.51 -11.33 3.79
CA HIS A 138 3.03 -11.21 2.41
C HIS A 138 2.07 -10.03 2.23
N LEU A 139 1.10 -9.84 3.13
CA LEU A 139 0.16 -8.72 3.05
C LEU A 139 0.85 -7.35 3.21
N LEU A 140 1.89 -7.24 4.05
CA LEU A 140 2.68 -6.01 4.16
C LEU A 140 3.39 -5.69 2.83
N LEU A 141 4.01 -6.70 2.20
CA LEU A 141 4.74 -6.54 0.93
C LEU A 141 3.81 -6.33 -0.28
N ALA A 142 2.64 -6.96 -0.31
CA ALA A 142 1.72 -6.96 -1.44
C ALA A 142 0.64 -5.85 -1.39
N MET A 143 0.12 -5.55 -0.20
CA MET A 143 -1.06 -4.69 -0.02
C MET A 143 -0.77 -3.39 0.73
N VAL A 144 0.22 -3.33 1.62
CA VAL A 144 0.50 -2.13 2.44
C VAL A 144 1.62 -1.27 1.85
N ALA A 145 2.81 -1.83 1.63
CA ALA A 145 3.95 -1.09 1.09
C ALA A 145 3.70 -0.53 -0.33
N PRO A 146 3.14 -1.29 -1.30
CA PRO A 146 3.05 -0.82 -2.67
C PRO A 146 2.19 0.44 -2.92
N PRO A 147 0.96 0.58 -2.38
CA PRO A 147 0.20 1.80 -2.57
C PRO A 147 0.86 3.01 -1.88
N LEU A 148 1.53 2.81 -0.74
CA LEU A 148 2.27 3.85 -0.04
C LEU A 148 3.48 4.35 -0.86
N LEU A 149 4.27 3.43 -1.42
CA LEU A 149 5.37 3.74 -2.34
C LEU A 149 4.87 4.44 -3.62
N ALA A 150 3.78 3.95 -4.23
CA ALA A 150 3.17 4.56 -5.41
C ALA A 150 2.61 5.98 -5.14
N LEU A 151 2.10 6.24 -3.94
CA LEU A 151 1.69 7.58 -3.50
C LEU A 151 2.87 8.55 -3.34
N GLY A 152 4.09 8.05 -3.13
CA GLY A 152 5.34 8.84 -3.17
C GLY A 152 5.64 9.47 -4.53
N THR A 153 5.06 8.96 -5.63
CA THR A 153 5.36 9.40 -7.01
C THR A 153 6.86 9.36 -7.39
N PRO A 154 7.56 8.22 -7.16
CA PRO A 154 8.99 8.09 -7.44
C PRO A 154 9.34 8.36 -8.91
N VAL A 155 8.50 7.96 -9.88
CA VAL A 155 8.79 8.15 -11.32
C VAL A 155 8.67 9.62 -11.71
N THR A 156 7.66 10.34 -11.19
CA THR A 156 7.56 11.80 -11.35
C THR A 156 8.74 12.50 -10.72
N LEU A 157 9.14 12.10 -9.51
CA LEU A 157 10.28 12.71 -8.82
C LEU A 157 11.59 12.50 -9.59
N LEU A 158 11.84 11.28 -10.06
CA LEU A 158 12.97 10.94 -10.92
C LEU A 158 12.98 11.78 -12.21
N LEU A 159 11.85 11.87 -12.92
CA LEU A 159 11.69 12.68 -14.14
C LEU A 159 11.86 14.19 -13.91
N ARG A 160 11.77 14.67 -12.65
CA ARG A 160 11.99 16.06 -12.26
C ARG A 160 13.44 16.38 -11.87
N VAL A 161 14.22 15.39 -11.42
CA VAL A 161 15.65 15.58 -11.06
C VAL A 161 16.63 15.07 -12.11
N ALA A 162 16.19 14.21 -13.03
CA ALA A 162 17.01 13.70 -14.12
C ALA A 162 17.44 14.81 -15.10
N SER A 163 18.68 14.74 -15.57
CA SER A 163 19.18 15.65 -16.61
C SER A 163 18.37 15.50 -17.92
N PRO A 164 18.32 16.54 -18.78
CA PRO A 164 17.62 16.46 -20.06
C PRO A 164 18.08 15.29 -20.94
N TRP A 165 19.37 14.93 -20.86
CA TRP A 165 19.94 13.76 -21.51
C TRP A 165 19.40 12.46 -20.91
N ALA A 166 19.56 12.24 -19.60
CA ALA A 166 19.13 10.99 -18.95
C ALA A 166 17.63 10.75 -19.07
N ARG A 167 16.83 11.82 -18.96
CA ARG A 167 15.38 11.79 -19.17
C ARG A 167 15.02 11.34 -20.60
N ARG A 168 15.68 11.87 -21.63
CA ARG A 168 15.38 11.56 -23.04
C ARG A 168 15.99 10.25 -23.54
N ARG A 169 17.17 9.86 -23.04
CA ARG A 169 17.95 8.70 -23.54
C ARG A 169 17.80 7.42 -22.70
N LEU A 170 17.49 7.53 -21.41
CA LEU A 170 17.38 6.37 -20.51
C LEU A 170 15.93 6.17 -20.03
N ILE A 171 15.38 7.16 -19.32
CA ILE A 171 14.13 6.98 -18.56
C ILE A 171 12.90 6.87 -19.48
N LEU A 172 12.70 7.83 -20.41
CA LEU A 172 11.53 7.81 -21.29
C LEU A 172 11.50 6.62 -22.26
N PRO A 173 12.61 6.16 -22.87
CA PRO A 173 12.62 4.94 -23.67
C PRO A 173 12.16 3.69 -22.90
N VAL A 174 12.59 3.52 -21.64
CA VAL A 174 12.13 2.41 -20.79
C VAL A 174 10.64 2.52 -20.48
N LEU A 175 10.16 3.68 -20.03
CA LEU A 175 8.74 3.91 -19.71
C LEU A 175 7.80 3.77 -20.93
N HIS A 176 8.30 4.00 -22.14
CA HIS A 176 7.53 3.86 -23.39
C HIS A 176 7.74 2.51 -24.10
N SER A 177 8.61 1.64 -23.56
CA SER A 177 8.96 0.33 -24.15
C SER A 177 7.75 -0.61 -24.28
N ARG A 178 7.79 -1.55 -25.24
CA ARG A 178 6.71 -2.53 -25.40
C ARG A 178 6.50 -3.35 -24.13
N VAL A 179 7.58 -3.76 -23.46
CA VAL A 179 7.55 -4.55 -22.21
C VAL A 179 6.82 -3.80 -21.10
N VAL A 180 7.24 -2.59 -20.73
CA VAL A 180 6.59 -1.81 -19.65
C VAL A 180 5.12 -1.52 -19.98
N ARG A 181 4.79 -1.27 -21.25
CA ARG A 181 3.39 -1.04 -21.67
C ARG A 181 2.50 -2.28 -21.63
N VAL A 182 3.06 -3.49 -21.62
CA VAL A 182 2.33 -4.75 -21.43
C VAL A 182 2.24 -5.09 -19.95
N VAL A 183 3.39 -5.17 -19.25
CA VAL A 183 3.49 -5.57 -17.84
C VAL A 183 2.75 -4.61 -16.90
N ALA A 184 2.88 -3.29 -17.13
CA ALA A 184 2.11 -2.28 -16.38
C ALA A 184 0.76 -1.93 -17.04
N SER A 185 0.21 -2.81 -17.90
CA SER A 185 -1.19 -2.69 -18.33
C SER A 185 -2.10 -3.33 -17.27
N PRO A 186 -3.27 -2.74 -16.93
CA PRO A 186 -4.04 -3.21 -15.78
C PRO A 186 -4.43 -4.70 -15.83
N PRO A 187 -4.94 -5.27 -16.95
CA PRO A 187 -5.31 -6.69 -16.97
C PRO A 187 -4.10 -7.62 -16.74
N VAL A 188 -2.92 -7.27 -17.28
CA VAL A 188 -1.70 -8.06 -17.06
C VAL A 188 -1.24 -7.93 -15.61
N ALA A 189 -1.20 -6.72 -15.05
CA ALA A 189 -0.85 -6.52 -13.64
C ALA A 189 -1.76 -7.31 -12.68
N TRP A 190 -3.07 -7.30 -12.93
CA TRP A 190 -4.09 -8.05 -12.16
C TRP A 190 -3.91 -9.56 -12.29
N VAL A 191 -3.76 -10.08 -13.52
CA VAL A 191 -3.54 -11.51 -13.78
C VAL A 191 -2.20 -11.98 -13.22
N THR A 192 -1.12 -11.20 -13.34
CA THR A 192 0.19 -11.56 -12.78
C THR A 192 0.18 -11.56 -11.25
N PHE A 193 -0.49 -10.59 -10.62
CA PHE A 193 -0.66 -10.55 -9.16
C PHE A 193 -1.45 -11.77 -8.65
N THR A 194 -2.59 -12.06 -9.29
CA THR A 194 -3.41 -13.24 -8.98
C THR A 194 -2.66 -14.55 -9.24
N PHE A 195 -1.96 -14.67 -10.36
CA PHE A 195 -1.18 -15.86 -10.71
C PHE A 195 -0.08 -16.12 -9.68
N VAL A 196 0.67 -15.10 -9.26
CA VAL A 196 1.67 -15.24 -8.20
C VAL A 196 1.04 -15.73 -6.90
N MET A 197 -0.06 -15.11 -6.46
CA MET A 197 -0.75 -15.49 -5.24
C MET A 197 -1.18 -16.98 -5.25
N PHE A 198 -1.78 -17.46 -6.34
CA PHE A 198 -2.14 -18.87 -6.48
C PHE A 198 -0.92 -19.79 -6.61
N ALA A 199 0.12 -19.37 -7.36
CA ALA A 199 1.30 -20.18 -7.63
C ALA A 199 2.19 -20.39 -6.38
N THR A 200 2.32 -19.38 -5.52
CA THR A 200 3.05 -19.56 -4.26
C THR A 200 2.26 -20.39 -3.26
N HIS A 201 0.94 -20.18 -3.11
CA HIS A 201 0.14 -20.82 -2.05
C HIS A 201 -0.36 -22.24 -2.37
N PHE A 202 -0.41 -22.64 -3.64
CA PHE A 202 -0.94 -23.95 -4.08
C PHE A 202 0.00 -24.71 -5.03
N SER A 203 1.32 -24.56 -4.84
CA SER A 203 2.32 -25.41 -5.49
C SER A 203 3.50 -25.70 -4.57
N PRO A 204 4.38 -26.67 -4.90
CA PRO A 204 5.59 -26.96 -4.12
C PRO A 204 6.57 -25.78 -3.96
N LEU A 205 6.32 -24.65 -4.63
CA LEU A 205 7.04 -23.40 -4.38
C LEU A 205 6.87 -22.89 -2.94
N TYR A 206 5.79 -23.26 -2.23
CA TYR A 206 5.57 -22.80 -0.86
C TYR A 206 6.64 -23.33 0.10
N ASP A 207 6.67 -24.64 0.33
CA ASP A 207 7.64 -25.27 1.23
C ASP A 207 9.08 -25.05 0.72
N ALA A 208 9.30 -25.08 -0.60
CA ALA A 208 10.61 -24.78 -1.17
C ALA A 208 11.09 -23.34 -0.92
N ALA A 209 10.19 -22.36 -0.75
CA ALA A 209 10.55 -21.00 -0.37
C ALA A 209 10.93 -20.90 1.12
N LEU A 210 10.38 -21.75 1.99
CA LEU A 210 10.77 -21.82 3.41
C LEU A 210 12.05 -22.65 3.62
N GLU A 211 12.31 -23.65 2.76
CA GLU A 211 13.53 -24.47 2.81
C GLU A 211 14.76 -23.80 2.16
N ASP A 212 14.58 -22.96 1.12
CA ASP A 212 15.68 -22.23 0.45
C ASP A 212 15.54 -20.70 0.59
N ARG A 213 16.47 -20.08 1.33
CA ARG A 213 16.52 -18.62 1.55
C ARG A 213 16.62 -17.79 0.26
N GLY A 214 17.20 -18.33 -0.81
CA GLY A 214 17.24 -17.68 -2.11
C GLY A 214 15.86 -17.61 -2.76
N LEU A 215 15.06 -18.69 -2.63
CA LEU A 215 13.66 -18.72 -3.00
C LEU A 215 12.79 -17.83 -2.09
N HIS A 216 13.01 -17.81 -0.77
CA HIS A 216 12.30 -16.91 0.16
C HIS A 216 12.46 -15.43 -0.27
N ILE A 217 13.71 -14.99 -0.50
CA ILE A 217 14.04 -13.63 -0.95
C ILE A 217 13.43 -13.34 -2.34
N ALA A 218 13.42 -14.32 -3.24
CA ALA A 218 12.79 -14.18 -4.55
C ALA A 218 11.26 -14.03 -4.44
N GLU A 219 10.62 -14.76 -3.53
CA GLU A 219 9.19 -14.69 -3.27
C GLU A 219 8.77 -13.33 -2.68
N HIS A 220 9.46 -12.85 -1.64
CA HIS A 220 9.25 -11.51 -1.08
C HIS A 220 9.41 -10.41 -2.14
N GLY A 221 10.43 -10.54 -3.00
CA GLY A 221 10.64 -9.66 -4.14
C GLY A 221 9.49 -9.72 -5.15
N LEU A 222 8.95 -10.92 -5.40
CA LEU A 222 7.84 -11.17 -6.32
C LEU A 222 6.52 -10.57 -5.80
N PHE A 223 6.21 -10.70 -4.51
CA PHE A 223 5.06 -10.03 -3.88
C PHE A 223 5.18 -8.50 -3.92
N LEU A 224 6.34 -7.95 -3.59
CA LEU A 224 6.56 -6.50 -3.63
C LEU A 224 6.45 -5.94 -5.06
N VAL A 225 7.02 -6.64 -6.06
CA VAL A 225 6.97 -6.23 -7.48
C VAL A 225 5.57 -6.38 -8.05
N THR A 226 4.87 -7.49 -7.81
CA THR A 226 3.51 -7.68 -8.34
C THR A 226 2.49 -6.80 -7.64
N GLY A 227 2.62 -6.58 -6.33
CA GLY A 227 1.84 -5.57 -5.60
C GLY A 227 2.07 -4.17 -6.18
N MET A 228 3.33 -3.79 -6.46
CA MET A 228 3.64 -2.52 -7.13
C MET A 228 2.96 -2.42 -8.51
N LEU A 229 2.95 -3.48 -9.32
CA LEU A 229 2.23 -3.51 -10.59
C LEU A 229 0.71 -3.39 -10.42
N PHE A 230 0.11 -4.11 -9.46
CA PHE A 230 -1.32 -4.11 -9.18
C PHE A 230 -1.82 -2.74 -8.71
N TRP A 231 -1.08 -2.08 -7.80
CA TRP A 231 -1.46 -0.79 -7.23
C TRP A 231 -1.17 0.41 -8.15
N TRP A 232 -0.25 0.31 -9.10
CA TRP A 232 0.11 1.40 -10.01
C TRP A 232 -1.07 1.97 -10.83
N PRO A 233 -1.95 1.17 -11.49
CA PRO A 233 -3.12 1.69 -12.20
C PRO A 233 -4.25 2.17 -11.28
N ILE A 234 -4.32 1.68 -10.03
CA ILE A 234 -5.29 2.12 -9.02
C ILE A 234 -4.90 3.52 -8.50
N VAL A 235 -3.67 3.68 -8.03
CA VAL A 235 -3.16 4.95 -7.50
C VAL A 235 -2.99 5.96 -8.64
N ALA A 236 -2.32 5.56 -9.71
CA ALA A 236 -2.05 6.32 -10.93
C ALA A 236 -1.53 7.76 -10.69
N ALA A 237 -0.80 7.98 -9.60
CA ALA A 237 -0.25 9.30 -9.27
C ALA A 237 0.94 9.65 -10.18
N ASP A 238 1.72 8.64 -10.57
CA ASP A 238 2.81 8.73 -11.55
C ASP A 238 2.32 8.65 -13.01
N PRO A 239 3.18 8.92 -14.01
CA PRO A 239 2.88 8.66 -15.43
C PRO A 239 2.74 7.15 -15.66
N ILE A 240 1.61 6.73 -16.25
CA ILE A 240 1.35 5.33 -16.62
C ILE A 240 0.87 5.23 -18.07
N PRO A 241 1.22 4.15 -18.82
CA PRO A 241 0.85 4.01 -20.23
C PRO A 241 -0.66 3.94 -20.51
N ARG A 242 -1.44 3.38 -19.58
CA ARG A 242 -2.90 3.26 -19.67
C ARG A 242 -3.52 3.70 -18.35
N ARG A 243 -4.21 4.84 -18.33
CA ARG A 243 -4.91 5.35 -17.14
C ARG A 243 -6.32 4.77 -17.06
N LEU A 244 -6.62 4.02 -16.01
CA LEU A 244 -8.00 3.66 -15.68
C LEU A 244 -8.79 4.92 -15.23
N GLY A 245 -10.01 5.05 -15.75
CA GLY A 245 -11.03 5.95 -15.20
C GLY A 245 -11.54 5.45 -13.84
N TYR A 246 -12.09 6.33 -13.01
CA TYR A 246 -12.44 5.99 -11.62
C TYR A 246 -13.41 4.79 -11.47
N PRO A 247 -14.48 4.64 -12.28
CA PRO A 247 -15.33 3.45 -12.20
C PRO A 247 -14.57 2.14 -12.49
N ALA A 248 -13.66 2.16 -13.47
CA ALA A 248 -12.85 1.01 -13.82
C ALA A 248 -11.82 0.65 -12.73
N ARG A 249 -11.32 1.64 -11.95
CA ARG A 249 -10.48 1.37 -10.78
C ARG A 249 -11.26 0.75 -9.63
N LEU A 250 -12.48 1.22 -9.40
CA LEU A 250 -13.35 0.64 -8.38
C LEU A 250 -13.71 -0.81 -8.74
N ALA A 251 -14.09 -1.07 -9.99
CA ALA A 251 -14.33 -2.42 -10.49
C ALA A 251 -13.07 -3.30 -10.38
N TYR A 252 -11.89 -2.81 -10.77
CA TYR A 252 -10.61 -3.53 -10.66
C TYR A 252 -10.29 -3.99 -9.23
N VAL A 253 -10.54 -3.13 -8.23
CA VAL A 253 -10.36 -3.45 -6.81
C VAL A 253 -11.42 -4.44 -6.33
N VAL A 254 -12.69 -4.17 -6.62
CA VAL A 254 -13.83 -5.02 -6.18
C VAL A 254 -13.79 -6.41 -6.82
N LEU A 255 -13.27 -6.55 -8.04
CA LEU A 255 -13.09 -7.85 -8.70
C LEU A 255 -11.89 -8.64 -8.17
N GLN A 256 -10.89 -8.01 -7.54
CA GLN A 256 -9.81 -8.72 -6.86
C GLN A 256 -10.28 -9.36 -5.55
N MET A 257 -11.24 -8.74 -4.85
CA MET A 257 -11.75 -9.23 -3.55
C MET A 257 -12.20 -10.71 -3.57
N PRO A 258 -13.15 -11.16 -4.44
CA PRO A 258 -13.54 -12.57 -4.49
C PRO A 258 -12.40 -13.52 -4.89
N VAL A 259 -11.33 -13.02 -5.52
CA VAL A 259 -10.16 -13.80 -5.91
C VAL A 259 -9.21 -14.00 -4.73
N ASN A 260 -8.96 -12.95 -3.93
CA ASN A 260 -8.25 -13.08 -2.65
C ASN A 260 -9.02 -14.01 -1.71
N ALA A 261 -10.35 -13.82 -1.62
CA ALA A 261 -11.22 -14.65 -0.80
C ALA A 261 -11.18 -16.12 -1.22
N ALA A 262 -11.13 -16.43 -2.51
CA ALA A 262 -10.98 -17.80 -2.98
C ALA A 262 -9.69 -18.48 -2.45
N VAL A 263 -8.55 -17.77 -2.42
CA VAL A 263 -7.29 -18.31 -1.89
C VAL A 263 -7.37 -18.48 -0.37
N GLY A 264 -7.69 -17.43 0.37
CA GLY A 264 -7.71 -17.47 1.84
C GLY A 264 -8.78 -18.42 2.40
N LEU A 265 -9.94 -18.56 1.73
CA LEU A 265 -10.97 -19.53 2.12
C LEU A 265 -10.61 -20.97 1.72
N ALA A 266 -9.86 -21.20 0.65
CA ALA A 266 -9.37 -22.54 0.31
C ALA A 266 -8.33 -23.04 1.33
N ILE A 267 -7.47 -22.14 1.85
CA ILE A 267 -6.56 -22.43 2.96
C ILE A 267 -7.35 -22.66 4.26
N TYR A 268 -8.35 -21.80 4.55
CA TYR A 268 -9.19 -21.90 5.74
C TYR A 268 -10.04 -23.18 5.80
N PHE A 269 -10.57 -23.66 4.67
CA PHE A 269 -11.42 -24.86 4.61
C PHE A 269 -10.67 -26.14 4.17
N ALA A 270 -9.33 -26.11 4.10
CA ALA A 270 -8.55 -27.29 3.82
C ALA A 270 -8.68 -28.33 4.96
N PRO A 271 -9.02 -29.60 4.68
CA PRO A 271 -9.28 -30.62 5.70
C PRO A 271 -8.01 -31.25 6.31
N HIS A 272 -6.84 -30.71 5.97
CA HIS A 272 -5.52 -31.11 6.46
C HIS A 272 -4.58 -29.88 6.39
N VAL A 273 -3.44 -29.96 7.07
CA VAL A 273 -2.37 -28.97 6.93
C VAL A 273 -1.80 -29.09 5.51
N LEU A 274 -1.87 -28.01 4.73
CA LEU A 274 -1.45 -27.94 3.32
C LEU A 274 0.06 -27.91 3.15
N TYR A 275 0.76 -27.39 4.16
CA TYR A 275 2.17 -27.03 4.11
C TYR A 275 2.99 -27.98 4.99
N ALA A 276 3.90 -28.71 4.38
CA ALA A 276 4.69 -29.74 5.04
C ALA A 276 5.67 -29.13 6.07
N HIS A 277 6.22 -27.96 5.77
CA HIS A 277 7.13 -27.22 6.67
C HIS A 277 6.51 -27.01 8.06
N TYR A 278 5.36 -26.32 8.14
CA TYR A 278 4.70 -26.06 9.43
C TYR A 278 4.19 -27.33 10.11
N ALA A 279 3.86 -28.38 9.35
CA ALA A 279 3.45 -29.68 9.91
C ALA A 279 4.63 -30.47 10.53
N ALA A 280 5.87 -30.14 10.17
CA ALA A 280 7.08 -30.79 10.68
C ALA A 280 7.71 -30.07 11.90
N LEU A 281 7.24 -28.87 12.26
CA LEU A 281 7.74 -28.12 13.41
C LEU A 281 7.19 -28.68 14.74
N ASP A 282 8.07 -29.24 15.58
CA ASP A 282 7.76 -29.69 16.95
C ASP A 282 7.65 -28.50 17.94
N ARG A 283 6.84 -27.50 17.56
CA ARG A 283 6.74 -26.21 18.25
C ARG A 283 5.83 -26.31 19.47
N THR A 284 6.41 -26.10 20.65
CA THR A 284 5.75 -26.28 21.96
C THR A 284 4.93 -25.09 22.46
N TRP A 285 4.94 -23.97 21.74
CA TRP A 285 4.27 -22.71 22.10
C TRP A 285 3.37 -22.21 20.96
N GLY A 286 2.29 -21.48 21.28
CA GLY A 286 1.35 -20.96 20.27
C GLY A 286 0.38 -22.01 19.71
N PRO A 287 -0.33 -21.71 18.61
CA PRO A 287 -1.30 -22.62 17.99
C PRO A 287 -0.63 -23.80 17.26
N ASP A 288 -1.29 -24.96 17.21
CA ASP A 288 -0.87 -26.06 16.34
C ASP A 288 -1.00 -25.68 14.84
N ALA A 289 -0.34 -26.43 13.95
CA ALA A 289 -0.27 -26.09 12.53
C ALA A 289 -1.64 -26.06 11.82
N ALA A 290 -2.62 -26.83 12.27
CA ALA A 290 -3.97 -26.81 11.72
C ALA A 290 -4.74 -25.55 12.17
N THR A 291 -4.64 -25.22 13.45
CA THR A 291 -5.22 -24.01 14.04
C THR A 291 -4.57 -22.75 13.46
N ASP A 292 -3.26 -22.75 13.28
CA ASP A 292 -2.55 -21.63 12.65
C ASP A 292 -2.90 -21.49 11.17
N GLN A 293 -3.16 -22.59 10.45
CA GLN A 293 -3.67 -22.54 9.08
C GLN A 293 -5.04 -21.88 8.97
N LEU A 294 -5.95 -22.16 9.91
CA LEU A 294 -7.24 -21.45 10.01
C LEU A 294 -7.02 -19.94 10.23
N ILE A 295 -6.09 -19.56 11.11
CA ILE A 295 -5.79 -18.15 11.40
C ILE A 295 -5.15 -17.48 10.17
N GLY A 296 -4.18 -18.12 9.52
CA GLY A 296 -3.51 -17.62 8.33
C GLY A 296 -4.47 -17.43 7.16
N GLY A 297 -5.30 -18.42 6.84
CA GLY A 297 -6.34 -18.31 5.83
C GLY A 297 -7.29 -17.13 6.12
N ALA A 298 -7.75 -17.00 7.37
CA ALA A 298 -8.62 -15.90 7.80
C ALA A 298 -7.94 -14.51 7.72
N ILE A 299 -6.65 -14.40 8.05
CA ILE A 299 -5.86 -13.18 7.87
C ILE A 299 -5.76 -12.83 6.38
N MET A 300 -5.41 -13.81 5.54
CA MET A 300 -5.15 -13.62 4.11
C MET A 300 -6.34 -12.96 3.39
N TRP A 301 -7.55 -13.52 3.54
CA TRP A 301 -8.73 -12.91 2.93
C TRP A 301 -9.26 -11.73 3.74
N GLY A 302 -9.43 -11.88 5.06
CA GLY A 302 -10.10 -10.88 5.90
C GLY A 302 -9.35 -9.55 5.98
N VAL A 303 -8.04 -9.58 6.17
CA VAL A 303 -7.20 -8.37 6.20
C VAL A 303 -6.93 -7.86 4.78
N GLY A 304 -6.65 -8.76 3.83
CA GLY A 304 -6.42 -8.42 2.42
C GLY A 304 -7.59 -7.64 1.80
N ASP A 305 -8.81 -8.14 1.95
CA ASP A 305 -10.00 -7.48 1.43
C ASP A 305 -10.42 -6.26 2.24
N THR A 306 -10.08 -6.19 3.54
CA THR A 306 -10.24 -4.95 4.31
C THR A 306 -9.37 -3.83 3.75
N LEU A 307 -8.13 -4.12 3.32
CA LEU A 307 -7.25 -3.13 2.68
C LEU A 307 -7.79 -2.67 1.31
N LEU A 308 -8.32 -3.59 0.50
CA LEU A 308 -9.03 -3.24 -0.75
C LEU A 308 -10.30 -2.42 -0.50
N LEU A 309 -11.08 -2.77 0.52
CA LEU A 309 -12.30 -2.06 0.93
C LEU A 309 -12.01 -0.66 1.50
N VAL A 310 -10.83 -0.41 2.07
CA VAL A 310 -10.36 0.94 2.44
C VAL A 310 -9.94 1.76 1.21
N ALA A 311 -9.37 1.12 0.18
CA ALA A 311 -9.02 1.80 -1.07
C ALA A 311 -10.26 2.24 -1.88
N ALA A 312 -11.34 1.45 -1.88
CA ALA A 312 -12.57 1.75 -2.60
C ALA A 312 -13.18 3.16 -2.32
N PRO A 313 -13.45 3.59 -1.08
CA PRO A 313 -13.95 4.93 -0.79
C PRO A 313 -12.91 6.02 -1.06
N MET A 314 -11.61 5.73 -1.00
CA MET A 314 -10.56 6.68 -1.41
C MET A 314 -10.61 6.94 -2.93
N ILE A 315 -10.87 5.91 -3.74
CA ILE A 315 -11.09 6.03 -5.19
C ILE A 315 -12.35 6.87 -5.48
N VAL A 316 -13.45 6.62 -4.76
CA VAL A 316 -14.70 7.40 -4.90
C VAL A 316 -14.52 8.86 -4.47
N ALA A 317 -13.85 9.13 -3.35
CA ALA A 317 -13.55 10.49 -2.92
C ALA A 317 -12.63 11.23 -3.93
N ALA A 318 -11.65 10.54 -4.50
CA ALA A 318 -10.79 11.08 -5.55
C ALA A 318 -11.56 11.36 -6.86
N TRP A 319 -12.55 10.53 -7.19
CA TRP A 319 -13.48 10.73 -8.32
C TRP A 319 -14.35 11.97 -8.10
N MET A 320 -15.07 12.07 -6.99
CA MET A 320 -15.91 13.23 -6.67
C MET A 320 -15.10 14.53 -6.69
N ALA A 321 -13.88 14.51 -6.14
CA ALA A 321 -12.98 15.66 -6.18
C ALA A 321 -12.49 15.98 -7.61
N ALA A 322 -12.32 14.99 -8.49
CA ALA A 322 -12.00 15.22 -9.90
C ALA A 322 -13.18 15.87 -10.64
N ASP A 323 -14.41 15.42 -10.38
CA ASP A 323 -15.59 15.87 -11.11
C ASP A 323 -15.98 17.30 -10.70
N LEU A 324 -15.91 17.63 -9.41
CA LEU A 324 -16.04 19.01 -8.92
C LEU A 324 -15.02 19.96 -9.57
N ARG A 325 -13.78 19.50 -9.80
CA ARG A 325 -12.75 20.28 -10.52
C ARG A 325 -13.07 20.44 -12.01
N ARG A 326 -13.58 19.38 -12.67
CA ARG A 326 -14.00 19.43 -14.08
C ARG A 326 -15.17 20.41 -14.28
N SER A 327 -16.20 20.33 -13.44
CA SER A 327 -17.34 21.25 -13.49
C SER A 327 -16.92 22.70 -13.24
N ALA A 328 -16.09 22.97 -12.23
CA ALA A 328 -15.60 24.33 -11.96
C ALA A 328 -14.77 24.91 -13.13
N GLN A 329 -13.99 24.08 -13.83
CA GLN A 329 -13.26 24.49 -15.03
C GLN A 329 -14.19 24.76 -16.23
N ALA A 330 -15.26 23.98 -16.41
CA ALA A 330 -16.27 24.24 -17.43
C ALA A 330 -17.01 25.57 -17.17
N THR A 331 -17.46 25.80 -15.93
CA THR A 331 -18.09 27.08 -15.53
C THR A 331 -17.15 28.27 -15.67
N ALA A 332 -15.83 28.09 -15.51
CA ALA A 332 -14.86 29.15 -15.76
C ALA A 332 -14.73 29.50 -17.25
N ARG A 333 -14.69 28.50 -18.14
CA ARG A 333 -14.60 28.72 -19.61
C ARG A 333 -15.83 29.44 -20.17
N LEU A 334 -17.02 29.04 -19.73
CA LEU A 334 -18.30 29.68 -20.09
C LEU A 334 -18.46 31.11 -19.57
N ARG A 335 -17.47 31.65 -18.84
CA ARG A 335 -17.39 33.07 -18.42
C ARG A 335 -16.27 33.84 -19.13
N THR A 336 -15.54 33.19 -20.04
CA THR A 336 -14.42 33.77 -20.80
C THR A 336 -14.60 33.68 -22.31
N GLU A 337 -15.64 33.01 -22.78
CA GLU A 337 -16.13 33.10 -24.16
C GLU A 337 -17.12 34.29 -24.22
N PRO A 338 -16.95 35.22 -25.20
CA PRO A 338 -17.67 36.51 -25.24
C PRO A 338 -19.06 36.44 -25.88
#